data_AF-A0A9Q0TGU8-F1
#
_entry.id   AF-A0A9Q0TGU8-F1
#
_cell.length_a   1.000
_cell.length_b   1.000
_cell.length_c   1.000
_cell.angle_alpha   90.00
_cell.angle_beta   90.00
_cell.angle_gamma   90.00
#
_symmetry.space_group_name_H-M   'P 1'
#
loop_
_entity.id
_entity.type
_entity.pdbx_description
1 polymer ?
#
loop_
_entity_poly.entity_id
_entity_poly.type
_entity_poly.pdbx_seq_one_letter_code
_entity_poly.pdbx_strand_id
1 'polypeptide(L)'
;MASKGPRSKLDHETRARRQKALEAPREPRRPKTQWDHVLEEMVWLSKDFESERKWKLAQAKKVALRASKGMLDQATRGEKKLKEEEQRMRKVALNISKDVKKFWVKIEKLALKQEISKVRIRMMGPLLTGPAGLDYLRKAFANHYGSDLDACISLPLIMQWLSSVKNSEDQEWEEHQNSLFSLKSHDSSSQVSVPFTTLRTGGSFLFKTNGSAMGSTSVASETDNQQPEPECTGERIDLLVRLGLLKIVNGVSGLTKETLPETFMLNLSRLRAVQAEIQKMIVISTSILVYRQSLLMERAVNSIAEMESILSERCNKLSRVLDRVDDVGIEEIVQVVGGFSQDDNEKHNPRKLVMARMLAKSLQAGDPVFEKVSRADYLALRGIVLGDSGPCGRKLSEMSLRPIGAVMLAERVVAAAEVLVLAAAVSTGVHLPWYITLTDNM
;
A
#
# COMPACT_ATOMS: atom_id res chain seq x y z
N MET A 1 24.19 -66.22 -9.23
CA MET A 1 24.50 -67.46 -9.97
C MET A 1 25.48 -67.13 -11.09
N ALA A 2 26.70 -67.65 -11.02
CA ALA A 2 27.57 -67.95 -12.16
C ALA A 2 28.83 -68.64 -11.59
N SER A 3 28.70 -69.95 -11.40
CA SER A 3 29.79 -70.87 -11.11
C SER A 3 30.78 -70.90 -12.26
N LYS A 4 32.07 -70.75 -11.97
CA LYS A 4 33.15 -71.32 -12.80
C LYS A 4 34.21 -71.88 -11.87
N GLY A 5 34.18 -73.21 -11.76
CA GLY A 5 35.03 -74.03 -10.91
C GLY A 5 36.52 -74.05 -11.30
N PRO A 6 37.32 -74.81 -10.54
CA PRO A 6 38.77 -74.78 -10.62
C PRO A 6 39.24 -75.56 -11.85
N ARG A 7 40.04 -74.92 -12.70
CA ARG A 7 40.73 -75.61 -13.80
C ARG A 7 41.96 -76.31 -13.26
N SER A 8 41.81 -77.60 -13.01
CA SER A 8 42.88 -78.58 -13.03
C SER A 8 43.45 -78.69 -14.45
N LYS A 9 44.78 -78.60 -14.57
CA LYS A 9 45.59 -79.15 -15.67
C LYS A 9 46.87 -79.65 -15.02
N LEU A 10 46.89 -80.93 -14.68
CA LEU A 10 47.44 -82.01 -15.52
C LEU A 10 48.96 -81.97 -15.48
N ASP A 11 49.47 -82.50 -14.36
CA ASP A 11 50.72 -83.22 -14.34
C ASP A 11 50.61 -84.41 -15.30
N HIS A 12 51.41 -84.41 -16.36
CA HIS A 12 51.87 -85.63 -17.00
C HIS A 12 53.13 -85.32 -17.78
N GLU A 13 54.20 -86.07 -17.43
CA GLU A 13 55.19 -86.63 -18.36
C GLU A 13 55.97 -85.65 -19.27
N THR A 14 57.28 -85.65 -19.33
CA THR A 14 58.31 -86.62 -18.98
C THR A 14 59.58 -85.79 -18.96
N ARG A 15 60.21 -85.59 -17.81
CA ARG A 15 61.62 -85.20 -17.80
C ARG A 15 62.36 -86.32 -17.11
N ALA A 16 62.92 -87.17 -17.97
CA ALA A 16 63.85 -88.24 -17.66
C ALA A 16 64.58 -87.96 -16.35
N ARG A 17 64.65 -88.97 -15.47
CA ARG A 17 65.63 -89.03 -14.39
C ARG A 17 66.98 -88.67 -15.00
N ARG A 18 67.35 -87.39 -14.99
CA ARG A 18 68.73 -86.97 -15.16
C ARG A 18 69.37 -87.55 -13.93
N GLN A 19 70.07 -88.65 -14.16
CA GLN A 19 71.08 -89.19 -13.29
C GLN A 19 71.68 -88.02 -12.53
N LYS A 20 71.67 -88.11 -11.20
CA LYS A 20 72.41 -87.22 -10.31
C LYS A 20 73.78 -87.12 -10.94
N ALA A 21 74.04 -86.03 -11.67
CA ALA A 21 75.30 -85.85 -12.37
C ALA A 21 76.32 -85.99 -11.26
N LEU A 22 77.19 -87.00 -11.36
CA LEU A 22 78.30 -87.18 -10.45
C LEU A 22 78.91 -85.80 -10.29
N GLU A 23 78.77 -85.24 -9.09
CA GLU A 23 79.24 -83.90 -8.79
C GLU A 23 80.72 -83.95 -9.13
N ALA A 24 81.09 -83.27 -10.23
CA ALA A 24 82.44 -83.32 -10.75
C ALA A 24 83.39 -83.03 -9.57
N PRO A 25 84.45 -83.83 -9.35
CA PRO A 25 85.36 -83.64 -8.24
C PRO A 25 85.67 -82.15 -8.12
N ARG A 26 85.38 -81.53 -6.97
CA ARG A 26 85.72 -80.13 -6.75
C ARG A 26 87.22 -80.02 -6.95
N GLU A 27 87.64 -79.56 -8.13
CA GLU A 27 89.04 -79.29 -8.41
C GLU A 27 89.56 -78.39 -7.27
N PRO A 28 90.72 -78.73 -6.68
CA PRO A 28 91.36 -77.88 -5.69
C PRO A 28 91.37 -76.45 -6.22
N ARG A 29 91.04 -75.46 -5.37
CA ARG A 29 90.97 -74.06 -5.80
C ARG A 29 92.29 -73.67 -6.45
N ARG A 30 92.33 -73.68 -7.79
CA ARG A 30 93.46 -73.18 -8.54
C ARG A 30 93.60 -71.69 -8.19
N PRO A 31 94.82 -71.17 -8.04
CA PRO A 31 95.03 -69.73 -7.98
C PRO A 31 94.31 -69.09 -9.17
N LYS A 32 93.50 -68.05 -8.93
CA LYS A 32 92.72 -67.41 -10.01
C LYS A 32 93.68 -67.01 -11.12
N THR A 33 93.44 -67.52 -12.31
CA THR A 33 94.18 -67.10 -13.50
C THR A 33 93.59 -65.80 -14.03
N GLN A 34 94.32 -65.08 -14.88
CA GLN A 34 93.79 -63.86 -15.50
C GLN A 34 92.48 -64.12 -16.27
N TRP A 35 92.34 -65.28 -16.89
CA TRP A 35 91.10 -65.69 -17.58
C TRP A 35 89.91 -65.93 -16.66
N ASP A 36 90.12 -66.35 -15.42
CA ASP A 36 89.04 -66.48 -14.44
C ASP A 36 88.44 -65.11 -14.09
N HIS A 37 89.29 -64.08 -14.00
CA HIS A 37 88.85 -62.70 -13.80
C HIS A 37 88.07 -62.19 -15.01
N VAL A 38 88.54 -62.48 -16.23
CA VAL A 38 87.81 -62.13 -17.46
C VAL A 38 86.44 -62.81 -17.50
N LEU A 39 86.34 -64.10 -17.16
CA LEU A 39 85.05 -64.81 -17.13
C LEU A 39 84.13 -64.27 -16.04
N GLU A 40 84.65 -63.95 -14.85
CA GLU A 40 83.89 -63.30 -13.77
C GLU A 40 83.35 -61.93 -14.22
N GLU A 41 84.18 -61.11 -14.88
CA GLU A 41 83.78 -59.83 -15.44
C GLU A 41 82.74 -59.99 -16.56
N MET A 42 82.88 -60.98 -17.43
CA MET A 42 81.90 -61.24 -18.51
C MET A 42 80.56 -61.71 -17.96
N VAL A 43 80.55 -62.55 -16.91
CA VAL A 43 79.32 -62.95 -16.21
C VAL A 43 78.70 -61.78 -15.45
N TRP A 44 79.52 -60.90 -14.86
CA TRP A 44 79.03 -59.68 -14.23
C TRP A 44 78.42 -58.73 -15.27
N LEU A 45 79.11 -58.51 -16.38
CA LEU A 45 78.68 -57.64 -17.48
C LEU A 45 77.40 -58.17 -18.14
N SER A 46 77.26 -59.49 -18.30
CA SER A 46 76.02 -60.07 -18.84
C SER A 46 74.82 -59.80 -17.92
N LYS A 47 75.00 -59.91 -16.59
CA LYS A 47 73.96 -59.58 -15.60
C LYS A 47 73.65 -58.09 -15.56
N ASP A 48 74.67 -57.24 -15.75
CA ASP A 48 74.49 -55.79 -15.83
C ASP A 48 73.64 -55.42 -17.06
N PHE A 49 73.96 -55.96 -18.25
CA PHE A 49 73.15 -55.76 -19.46
C PHE A 49 71.70 -56.27 -19.32
N GLU A 50 71.48 -57.40 -18.66
CA GLU A 50 70.12 -57.87 -18.38
C GLU A 50 69.34 -56.93 -17.45
N SER A 51 70.01 -56.43 -16.41
CA SER A 51 69.43 -55.50 -15.43
C SER A 51 69.14 -54.15 -16.08
N GLU A 52 70.06 -53.66 -16.91
CA GLU A 52 69.90 -52.44 -17.70
C GLU A 52 68.74 -52.57 -18.69
N ARG A 53 68.63 -53.70 -19.41
CA ARG A 53 67.51 -53.97 -20.32
C ARG A 53 66.17 -53.97 -19.57
N LYS A 54 66.09 -54.65 -18.43
CA LYS A 54 64.87 -54.69 -17.59
C LYS A 54 64.49 -53.28 -17.11
N TRP A 55 65.48 -52.50 -16.64
CA TRP A 55 65.24 -51.13 -16.19
C TRP A 55 64.77 -50.23 -17.33
N LYS A 56 65.42 -50.27 -18.50
CA LYS A 56 65.01 -49.50 -19.69
C LYS A 56 63.60 -49.87 -20.15
N LEU A 57 63.26 -51.16 -20.17
CA LEU A 57 61.93 -51.63 -20.55
C LEU A 57 60.86 -51.20 -19.53
N ALA A 58 61.18 -51.20 -18.24
CA ALA A 58 60.30 -50.69 -17.19
C ALA A 58 60.07 -49.18 -17.31
N GLN A 59 61.12 -48.39 -17.63
CA GLN A 59 60.98 -46.95 -17.87
C GLN A 59 60.14 -46.67 -19.11
N ALA A 60 60.37 -47.37 -20.22
CA ALA A 60 59.57 -47.25 -21.43
C ALA A 60 58.08 -47.53 -21.16
N LYS A 61 57.76 -48.57 -20.38
CA LYS A 61 56.38 -48.86 -19.96
C LYS A 61 55.76 -47.74 -19.13
N LYS A 62 56.50 -47.15 -18.18
CA LYS A 62 56.02 -46.01 -17.37
C LYS A 62 55.70 -44.81 -18.24
N VAL A 63 56.57 -44.49 -19.20
CA VAL A 63 56.35 -43.37 -20.14
C VAL A 63 55.14 -43.64 -21.02
N ALA A 64 55.01 -44.84 -21.59
CA ALA A 64 53.87 -45.21 -22.43
C ALA A 64 52.54 -45.14 -21.68
N LEU A 65 52.49 -45.64 -20.44
CA LEU A 65 51.29 -45.55 -19.59
C LEU A 65 50.94 -44.10 -19.26
N ARG A 66 51.93 -43.25 -18.96
CA ARG A 66 51.70 -41.82 -18.69
C ARG A 66 51.19 -41.09 -19.93
N ALA A 67 51.74 -41.36 -21.10
CA ALA A 67 51.29 -40.79 -22.36
C ALA A 67 49.85 -41.23 -22.70
N SER A 68 49.57 -42.52 -22.59
CA SER A 68 48.22 -43.09 -22.82
C SER A 68 47.19 -42.49 -21.86
N LYS A 69 47.52 -42.39 -20.57
CA LYS A 69 46.65 -41.76 -19.57
C LYS A 69 46.43 -40.27 -19.84
N GLY A 70 47.50 -39.54 -20.21
CA GLY A 70 47.42 -38.12 -20.54
C GLY A 70 46.47 -37.84 -21.71
N MET A 71 46.48 -38.68 -22.75
CA MET A 71 45.57 -38.55 -23.89
C MET A 71 44.11 -38.84 -23.53
N LEU A 72 43.85 -39.87 -22.73
CA LEU A 72 42.49 -40.22 -22.27
C LEU A 72 41.91 -39.16 -21.31
N ASP A 73 42.74 -38.63 -20.42
CA ASP A 73 42.36 -37.56 -19.50
C ASP A 73 42.10 -36.24 -20.26
N GLN A 74 42.85 -35.96 -21.33
CA GLN A 74 42.63 -34.78 -22.18
C GLN A 74 41.32 -34.87 -22.97
N ALA A 75 40.96 -36.06 -23.48
CA ALA A 75 39.69 -36.29 -24.17
C ALA A 75 38.46 -36.13 -23.25
N THR A 76 38.57 -36.51 -21.98
CA THR A 76 37.45 -36.45 -21.01
C THR A 76 37.36 -35.14 -20.21
N ARG A 77 38.35 -34.24 -20.35
CA ARG A 77 38.42 -32.98 -19.57
C ARG A 77 37.34 -31.97 -19.95
N GLY A 78 36.98 -31.88 -21.23
CA GLY A 78 35.92 -30.97 -21.70
C GLY A 78 34.56 -31.37 -21.16
N GLU A 79 34.23 -32.66 -21.25
CA GLU A 79 32.95 -33.20 -20.77
C GLU A 79 32.80 -33.08 -19.24
N LYS A 80 33.89 -33.28 -18.48
CA LYS A 80 33.89 -33.08 -17.02
C LYS A 80 33.62 -31.62 -16.64
N LYS A 81 34.24 -30.65 -17.33
CA LYS A 81 34.02 -29.22 -17.08
C LYS A 81 32.57 -28.80 -17.36
N LEU A 82 32.00 -29.26 -18.47
CA LEU A 82 30.60 -28.98 -18.80
C LEU A 82 29.63 -29.58 -17.77
N LYS A 83 29.87 -30.81 -17.31
CA LYS A 83 29.08 -31.43 -16.24
C LYS A 83 29.21 -30.70 -14.90
N GLU A 84 30.40 -30.21 -14.56
CA GLU A 84 30.63 -29.43 -13.34
C GLU A 84 29.91 -28.07 -13.40
N GLU A 85 29.95 -27.39 -14.54
CA GLU A 85 29.25 -26.13 -14.76
C GLU A 85 27.72 -26.31 -14.74
N GLU A 86 27.22 -27.37 -15.37
CA GLU A 86 25.81 -27.74 -15.31
C GLU A 86 25.37 -28.02 -13.85
N GLN A 87 26.16 -28.78 -13.10
CA GLN A 87 25.88 -29.03 -11.68
C GLN A 87 25.94 -27.74 -10.85
N ARG A 88 26.84 -26.82 -11.18
CA ARG A 88 26.91 -25.50 -10.54
C ARG A 88 25.63 -24.71 -10.81
N MET A 89 25.16 -24.67 -12.06
CA MET A 89 23.90 -23.99 -12.42
C MET A 89 22.70 -24.63 -11.73
N ARG A 90 22.63 -25.96 -11.65
CA ARG A 90 21.60 -26.68 -10.90
C ARG A 90 21.62 -26.34 -9.40
N LYS A 91 22.79 -26.19 -8.79
CA LYS A 91 22.92 -25.74 -7.39
C LYS A 91 22.44 -24.31 -7.19
N VAL A 92 22.77 -23.40 -8.11
CA VAL A 92 22.27 -22.01 -8.08
C VAL A 92 20.75 -21.99 -8.18
N ALA A 93 20.17 -22.69 -9.16
CA ALA A 93 18.72 -22.80 -9.32
C ALA A 93 18.04 -23.41 -8.08
N LEU A 94 18.64 -24.43 -7.47
CA LEU A 94 18.15 -25.03 -6.22
C LEU A 94 18.19 -24.05 -5.04
N ASN A 95 19.24 -23.23 -4.94
CA ASN A 95 19.33 -22.23 -3.89
C ASN A 95 18.28 -21.13 -4.08
N ILE A 96 18.09 -20.66 -5.32
CA ILE A 96 17.04 -19.70 -5.66
C ILE A 96 15.66 -20.28 -5.32
N SER A 97 15.37 -21.53 -5.70
CA SER A 97 14.07 -22.14 -5.41
C SER A 97 13.82 -22.31 -3.90
N LYS A 98 14.87 -22.64 -3.13
CA LYS A 98 14.80 -22.65 -1.65
C LYS A 98 14.50 -21.27 -1.08
N ASP A 99 15.11 -20.22 -1.62
CA ASP A 99 14.89 -18.87 -1.11
C ASP A 99 13.51 -18.32 -1.50
N VAL A 100 13.03 -18.62 -2.71
CA VAL A 100 11.63 -18.36 -3.10
C VAL A 100 10.67 -19.11 -2.18
N LYS A 101 10.93 -20.39 -1.88
CA LYS A 101 10.10 -21.16 -0.94
C LYS A 101 10.11 -20.55 0.47
N LYS A 102 11.28 -20.15 0.99
CA LYS A 102 11.39 -19.46 2.28
C LYS A 102 10.63 -18.12 2.28
N PHE A 103 10.71 -17.37 1.19
CA PHE A 103 9.96 -16.11 1.03
C PHE A 103 8.45 -16.38 1.12
N TRP A 104 7.93 -17.34 0.36
CA TRP A 104 6.50 -17.66 0.40
C TRP A 104 6.03 -18.18 1.77
N VAL A 105 6.84 -18.98 2.46
CA VAL A 105 6.55 -19.39 3.85
C VAL A 105 6.50 -18.19 4.80
N LYS A 106 7.37 -17.18 4.62
CA LYS A 106 7.30 -15.93 5.40
C LYS A 106 6.03 -15.14 5.10
N ILE A 107 5.65 -15.03 3.83
CA ILE A 107 4.41 -14.36 3.40
C ILE A 107 3.19 -15.09 3.97
N GLU A 108 3.15 -16.42 3.88
CA GLU A 108 2.07 -17.24 4.44
C GLU A 108 1.93 -17.02 5.96
N LYS A 109 3.04 -17.00 6.69
CA LYS A 109 3.04 -16.71 8.13
C LYS A 109 2.53 -15.30 8.44
N LEU A 110 2.84 -14.30 7.62
CA LEU A 110 2.33 -12.94 7.77
C LEU A 110 0.83 -12.87 7.47
N ALA A 111 0.37 -13.50 6.39
CA ALA A 111 -1.04 -13.58 6.04
C ALA A 111 -1.85 -14.30 7.14
N LEU A 112 -1.33 -15.39 7.69
CA LEU A 112 -1.95 -16.13 8.77
C LEU A 112 -2.02 -15.30 10.06
N LYS A 113 -0.97 -14.55 10.41
CA LYS A 113 -1.01 -13.59 11.53
C LYS A 113 -2.08 -12.52 11.33
N GLN A 114 -2.19 -11.99 10.11
CA GLN A 114 -3.19 -10.99 9.79
C GLN A 114 -4.60 -11.56 9.92
N GLU A 115 -4.84 -12.78 9.45
CA GLU A 115 -6.14 -13.44 9.56
C GLU A 115 -6.49 -13.76 11.02
N ILE A 116 -5.53 -14.27 11.81
CA ILE A 116 -5.70 -14.43 13.26
C ILE A 116 -6.05 -13.09 13.92
N SER A 117 -5.37 -12.00 13.54
CA SER A 117 -5.65 -10.68 14.12
C SER A 117 -7.05 -10.18 13.77
N LYS A 118 -7.50 -10.39 12.52
CA LYS A 118 -8.87 -10.05 12.09
C LYS A 118 -9.91 -10.86 12.84
N VAL A 119 -9.71 -12.18 12.94
CA VAL A 119 -10.59 -13.08 13.70
C VAL A 119 -10.64 -12.67 15.16
N ARG A 120 -9.49 -12.37 15.78
CA ARG A 120 -9.42 -11.90 17.15
C ARG A 120 -10.17 -10.58 17.35
N ILE A 121 -10.01 -9.61 16.46
CA ILE A 121 -10.77 -8.35 16.52
C ILE A 121 -12.27 -8.62 16.40
N ARG A 122 -12.69 -9.49 15.47
CA ARG A 122 -14.10 -9.87 15.30
C ARG A 122 -14.66 -10.59 16.53
N MET A 123 -13.89 -11.47 17.17
CA MET A 123 -14.29 -12.14 18.42
C MET A 123 -14.35 -11.19 19.61
N MET A 124 -13.43 -10.22 19.67
CA MET A 124 -13.43 -9.20 20.72
C MET A 124 -14.51 -8.13 20.52
N GLY A 125 -14.97 -7.91 19.28
CA GLY A 125 -15.95 -6.89 18.93
C GLY A 125 -17.18 -6.89 19.86
N PRO A 126 -17.92 -8.01 19.98
CA PRO A 126 -19.08 -8.11 20.88
C PRO A 126 -18.75 -7.87 22.35
N LEU A 127 -17.54 -8.24 22.81
CA LEU A 127 -17.10 -8.01 24.20
C LEU A 127 -16.76 -6.54 24.49
N LEU A 128 -16.43 -5.78 23.46
CA LEU A 128 -16.10 -4.36 23.52
C LEU A 128 -17.26 -3.47 23.02
N THR A 129 -18.39 -4.06 22.66
CA THR A 129 -19.57 -3.30 22.21
C THR A 129 -20.33 -2.80 23.44
N GLY A 130 -20.53 -1.48 23.53
CA GLY A 130 -21.25 -0.83 24.63
C GLY A 130 -20.35 -0.24 25.74
N PRO A 131 -20.91 0.08 26.92
CA PRO A 131 -20.22 0.83 27.98
C PRO A 131 -18.92 0.18 28.48
N ALA A 132 -18.86 -1.16 28.51
CA ALA A 132 -17.68 -1.90 28.95
C ALA A 132 -16.46 -1.66 28.03
N GLY A 133 -16.68 -1.46 26.73
CA GLY A 133 -15.62 -1.12 25.78
C GLY A 133 -15.07 0.29 26.03
N LEU A 134 -15.95 1.24 26.32
CA LEU A 134 -15.55 2.60 26.68
C LEU A 134 -14.72 2.62 27.97
N ASP A 135 -15.13 1.86 28.99
CA ASP A 135 -14.38 1.74 30.24
C ASP A 135 -13.01 1.07 30.05
N TYR A 136 -12.92 0.07 29.16
CA TYR A 136 -11.65 -0.54 28.80
C TYR A 136 -10.72 0.49 28.13
N LEU A 137 -11.21 1.24 27.15
CA LEU A 137 -10.43 2.29 26.48
C LEU A 137 -10.02 3.39 27.46
N ARG A 138 -10.90 3.77 28.39
CA ARG A 138 -10.62 4.76 29.42
C ARG A 138 -9.47 4.32 30.33
N LYS A 139 -9.53 3.07 30.83
CA LYS A 139 -8.46 2.48 31.65
C LYS A 139 -7.16 2.36 30.86
N ALA A 140 -7.22 1.94 29.61
CA ALA A 140 -6.03 1.84 28.75
C ALA A 140 -5.39 3.22 28.53
N PHE A 141 -6.19 4.26 28.28
CA PHE A 141 -5.71 5.62 28.12
C PHE A 141 -5.07 6.16 29.40
N ALA A 142 -5.72 5.97 30.56
CA ALA A 142 -5.17 6.35 31.86
C ALA A 142 -3.83 5.65 32.17
N ASN A 143 -3.66 4.39 31.78
CA ASN A 143 -2.39 3.67 31.94
C ASN A 143 -1.26 4.23 31.08
N HIS A 144 -1.59 4.82 29.92
CA HIS A 144 -0.60 5.37 28.99
C HIS A 144 -0.24 6.83 29.29
N TYR A 145 -1.23 7.65 29.66
CA TYR A 145 -1.09 9.10 29.79
C TYR A 145 -1.27 9.63 31.22
N GLY A 146 -1.60 8.75 32.17
CA GLY A 146 -1.81 9.12 33.58
C GLY A 146 -3.23 9.59 33.88
N SER A 147 -3.38 10.16 35.08
CA SER A 147 -4.64 10.69 35.60
C SER A 147 -5.10 11.92 34.81
N ASP A 148 -6.40 12.21 34.84
CA ASP A 148 -6.99 13.44 34.29
C ASP A 148 -6.43 14.71 34.97
N LEU A 149 -6.05 14.62 36.25
CA LEU A 149 -5.45 15.75 36.99
C LEU A 149 -4.11 16.24 36.40
N ASP A 150 -3.35 15.36 35.74
CA ASP A 150 -2.04 15.68 35.15
C ASP A 150 -2.15 16.01 33.65
N ALA A 151 -3.37 16.10 33.11
CA ALA A 151 -3.64 16.22 31.67
C ALA A 151 -2.90 17.39 31.00
N CYS A 152 -2.78 18.54 31.67
CA CYS A 152 -2.09 19.71 31.12
C CYS A 152 -0.61 19.45 30.81
N ILE A 153 0.02 18.51 31.51
CA ILE A 153 1.42 18.14 31.31
C ILE A 153 1.53 16.93 30.38
N SER A 154 0.65 15.94 30.54
CA SER A 154 0.73 14.69 29.79
C SER A 154 0.11 14.73 28.40
N LEU A 155 -0.75 15.71 28.11
CA LEU A 155 -1.53 15.83 26.87
C LEU A 155 -1.39 17.20 26.19
N PRO A 156 -0.16 17.61 25.82
CA PRO A 156 0.09 18.91 25.21
C PRO A 156 -0.59 19.11 23.85
N LEU A 157 -0.77 18.06 23.03
CA LEU A 157 -1.36 18.21 21.71
C LEU A 157 -2.88 18.45 21.79
N ILE A 158 -3.59 17.79 22.70
CA ILE A 158 -5.00 18.11 22.97
C ILE A 158 -5.15 19.54 23.47
N MET A 159 -4.30 20.00 24.38
CA MET A 159 -4.37 21.38 24.91
C MET A 159 -4.20 22.40 23.78
N GLN A 160 -3.20 22.21 22.91
CA GLN A 160 -2.98 23.06 21.75
C GLN A 160 -4.18 23.01 20.78
N TRP A 161 -4.71 21.81 20.54
CA TRP A 161 -5.84 21.61 19.63
C TRP A 161 -7.13 22.26 20.13
N LEU A 162 -7.52 22.05 21.39
CA LEU A 162 -8.70 22.68 21.98
C LEU A 162 -8.55 24.21 21.99
N SER A 163 -7.35 24.73 22.29
CA SER A 163 -7.05 26.17 22.26
C SER A 163 -7.30 26.78 20.89
N SER A 164 -7.00 26.05 19.81
CA SER A 164 -7.22 26.52 18.43
C SER A 164 -8.70 26.66 18.05
N VAL A 165 -9.60 25.98 18.79
CA VAL A 165 -11.04 25.96 18.51
C VAL A 165 -11.79 26.90 19.45
N LYS A 166 -11.37 27.00 20.71
CA LYS A 166 -12.04 27.75 21.79
C LYS A 166 -12.44 29.17 21.39
N ASN A 167 -11.57 29.91 20.70
CA ASN A 167 -11.86 31.31 20.36
C ASN A 167 -12.94 31.49 19.29
N SER A 168 -13.34 30.44 18.59
CA SER A 168 -14.36 30.51 17.53
C SER A 168 -15.58 29.63 17.80
N GLU A 169 -15.64 28.93 18.95
CA GLU A 169 -16.68 27.93 19.20
C GLU A 169 -18.08 28.55 19.21
N ASP A 170 -18.25 29.66 19.93
CA ASP A 170 -19.52 30.37 20.05
C ASP A 170 -19.99 30.92 18.71
N GLN A 171 -19.07 31.51 17.93
CA GLN A 171 -19.36 32.06 16.61
C GLN A 171 -19.80 30.96 15.62
N GLU A 172 -19.07 29.84 15.57
CA GLU A 172 -19.39 28.72 14.67
C GLU A 172 -20.73 28.07 15.03
N TRP A 173 -21.03 27.98 16.33
CA TRP A 173 -22.29 27.46 16.83
C TRP A 173 -23.46 28.40 16.52
N GLU A 174 -23.30 29.69 16.77
CA GLU A 174 -24.34 30.69 16.47
C GLU A 174 -24.65 30.73 14.96
N GLU A 175 -23.63 30.69 14.10
CA GLU A 175 -23.82 30.61 12.65
C GLU A 175 -24.56 29.34 12.22
N HIS A 176 -24.26 28.20 12.84
CA HIS A 176 -24.95 26.95 12.59
C HIS A 176 -26.43 27.05 13.00
N GLN A 177 -26.71 27.55 14.20
CA GLN A 177 -28.09 27.77 14.68
C GLN A 177 -28.86 28.73 13.77
N ASN A 178 -28.25 29.86 13.37
CA ASN A 178 -28.86 30.82 12.44
C ASN A 178 -29.19 30.19 11.07
N SER A 179 -28.34 29.29 10.59
CA SER A 179 -28.58 28.53 9.36
C SER A 179 -29.75 27.56 9.52
N LEU A 180 -29.82 26.86 10.67
CA LEU A 180 -30.92 25.95 11.01
C LEU A 180 -32.27 26.68 11.16
N PHE A 181 -32.28 27.84 11.81
CA PHE A 181 -33.48 28.69 11.92
C PHE A 181 -33.94 29.21 10.57
N SER A 182 -33.00 29.65 9.72
CA SER A 182 -33.31 30.08 8.35
C SER A 182 -33.90 28.94 7.52
N LEU A 183 -33.40 27.72 7.68
CA LEU A 183 -33.93 26.56 6.96
C LEU A 183 -35.38 26.26 7.38
N LYS A 184 -35.64 26.22 8.70
CA LYS A 184 -36.98 25.94 9.24
C LYS A 184 -38.03 26.99 8.83
N SER A 185 -37.61 28.24 8.63
CA SER A 185 -38.51 29.29 8.15
C SER A 185 -38.79 29.20 6.63
N HIS A 186 -37.84 28.71 5.83
CA HIS A 186 -38.01 28.51 4.39
C HIS A 186 -38.91 27.33 4.01
N ASP A 187 -39.02 26.29 4.83
CA ASP A 187 -40.01 25.21 4.59
C ASP A 187 -41.47 25.70 4.72
N SER A 188 -41.69 26.92 5.23
CA SER A 188 -43.00 27.59 5.28
C SER A 188 -43.29 28.51 4.08
N SER A 189 -42.32 28.77 3.20
CA SER A 189 -42.45 29.71 2.07
C SER A 189 -41.82 29.13 0.79
N SER A 190 -42.67 28.76 -0.16
CA SER A 190 -42.34 28.08 -1.43
C SER A 190 -41.64 28.97 -2.47
N GLN A 191 -40.49 29.58 -2.12
CA GLN A 191 -39.63 30.25 -3.10
C GLN A 191 -38.23 29.63 -3.14
N VAL A 192 -38.02 28.77 -4.14
CA VAL A 192 -36.71 28.26 -4.53
C VAL A 192 -35.95 29.40 -5.23
N SER A 193 -35.09 30.09 -4.49
CA SER A 193 -34.12 31.02 -5.09
C SER A 193 -32.82 30.26 -5.37
N VAL A 194 -32.44 30.17 -6.64
CA VAL A 194 -31.16 29.58 -7.08
C VAL A 194 -30.22 30.74 -7.45
N PRO A 195 -29.16 31.03 -6.68
CA PRO A 195 -28.14 31.96 -7.12
C PRO A 195 -27.23 31.32 -8.19
N PHE A 196 -26.97 32.06 -9.27
CA PHE A 196 -26.04 31.67 -10.32
C PHE A 196 -24.59 31.75 -9.83
N THR A 197 -23.80 30.74 -10.19
CA THR A 197 -22.41 30.56 -9.74
C THR A 197 -21.43 31.09 -10.79
N THR A 198 -21.15 32.39 -10.81
CA THR A 198 -20.03 32.95 -11.58
C THR A 198 -18.75 32.91 -10.75
N LEU A 199 -17.60 32.45 -11.30
CA LEU A 199 -16.27 32.59 -10.65
C LEU A 199 -15.76 34.05 -10.69
N ARG A 200 -16.64 35.02 -10.94
CA ARG A 200 -16.30 36.44 -10.94
C ARG A 200 -16.71 37.04 -9.60
N THR A 201 -15.74 37.57 -8.87
CA THR A 201 -15.98 38.47 -7.75
C THR A 201 -16.63 39.74 -8.32
N GLY A 202 -17.94 39.87 -8.16
CA GLY A 202 -18.72 41.06 -8.52
C GLY A 202 -19.65 40.88 -9.73
N GLY A 203 -20.96 40.90 -9.47
CA GLY A 203 -22.01 41.01 -10.50
C GLY A 203 -23.13 39.97 -10.34
N SER A 204 -24.21 40.34 -9.66
CA SER A 204 -25.47 39.57 -9.65
C SER A 204 -26.28 39.94 -10.90
N PHE A 205 -26.54 38.99 -11.78
CA PHE A 205 -27.54 39.14 -12.85
C PHE A 205 -28.80 38.37 -12.43
N LEU A 206 -29.89 39.09 -12.23
CA LEU A 206 -31.20 38.53 -11.92
C LEU A 206 -31.84 38.03 -13.22
N PHE A 207 -31.99 36.71 -13.40
CA PHE A 207 -32.79 36.15 -14.49
C PHE A 207 -34.02 35.47 -13.90
N LYS A 208 -35.20 35.95 -14.27
CA LYS A 208 -36.51 35.47 -13.79
C LYS A 208 -36.95 34.31 -14.67
N THR A 209 -37.06 33.09 -14.12
CA THR A 209 -37.63 31.93 -14.84
C THR A 209 -39.01 31.61 -14.30
N ASN A 210 -40.02 31.64 -15.18
CA ASN A 210 -41.38 31.14 -14.92
C ASN A 210 -41.47 29.64 -15.26
N GLY A 211 -41.95 28.82 -14.32
CA GLY A 211 -42.41 27.42 -14.53
C GLY A 211 -41.29 26.39 -14.77
N SER A 212 -41.33 25.15 -14.30
CA SER A 212 -42.41 24.24 -13.89
C SER A 212 -41.89 23.32 -12.79
N ALA A 213 -42.68 23.11 -11.74
CA ALA A 213 -42.38 22.15 -10.69
C ALA A 213 -42.41 20.72 -11.27
N MET A 214 -41.32 19.96 -11.07
CA MET A 214 -41.34 18.51 -11.19
C MET A 214 -41.26 17.96 -9.77
N GLY A 215 -42.36 17.41 -9.30
CA GLY A 215 -42.47 16.85 -7.95
C GLY A 215 -41.60 15.61 -7.81
N SER A 216 -40.69 15.62 -6.84
CA SER A 216 -40.07 14.40 -6.36
C SER A 216 -41.06 13.70 -5.44
N THR A 217 -41.59 12.57 -5.90
CA THR A 217 -42.44 11.68 -5.11
C THR A 217 -41.60 11.05 -4.00
N SER A 218 -41.89 11.38 -2.75
CA SER A 218 -41.35 10.71 -1.57
C SER A 218 -41.92 9.30 -1.47
N VAL A 219 -41.11 8.29 -1.77
CA VAL A 219 -41.41 6.91 -1.37
C VAL A 219 -40.86 6.74 0.04
N ALA A 220 -41.76 6.75 1.02
CA ALA A 220 -41.47 6.29 2.36
C ALA A 220 -41.23 4.78 2.30
N SER A 221 -40.01 4.34 2.65
CA SER A 221 -39.73 2.94 2.97
C SER A 221 -39.36 2.87 4.44
N GLU A 222 -40.34 2.47 5.26
CA GLU A 222 -40.13 2.00 6.63
C GLU A 222 -39.43 0.63 6.58
N THR A 223 -38.21 0.58 7.11
CA THR A 223 -37.42 -0.58 7.60
C THR A 223 -36.03 0.00 7.91
N ASP A 224 -35.30 -0.24 8.99
CA ASP A 224 -35.38 -1.12 10.14
C ASP A 224 -34.17 -0.72 11.03
N ASN A 225 -34.32 -0.62 12.35
CA ASN A 225 -33.28 -0.48 13.38
C ASN A 225 -32.02 0.41 13.11
N GLN A 226 -32.14 1.73 13.25
CA GLN A 226 -30.98 2.60 13.52
C GLN A 226 -31.15 3.26 14.89
N GLN A 227 -30.16 3.09 15.77
CA GLN A 227 -30.05 3.91 16.98
C GLN A 227 -30.05 5.38 16.54
N PRO A 228 -30.74 6.30 17.25
CA PRO A 228 -30.67 7.72 16.95
C PRO A 228 -29.20 8.15 16.98
N GLU A 229 -28.70 8.67 15.87
CA GLU A 229 -27.36 9.25 15.85
C GLU A 229 -27.30 10.44 16.84
N PRO A 230 -26.17 10.65 17.52
CA PRO A 230 -26.07 11.66 18.56
C PRO A 230 -26.03 13.07 17.93
N GLU A 231 -27.15 13.77 17.96
CA GLU A 231 -27.24 15.21 17.64
C GLU A 231 -26.40 16.02 18.64
N CYS A 232 -25.70 17.05 18.17
CA CYS A 232 -24.94 17.93 19.07
C CYS A 232 -25.92 18.87 19.79
N THR A 233 -25.99 18.76 21.12
CA THR A 233 -26.88 19.58 21.95
C THR A 233 -26.32 20.98 22.25
N GLY A 234 -25.11 21.29 21.76
CA GLY A 234 -24.36 22.50 22.12
C GLY A 234 -23.63 22.38 23.46
N GLU A 235 -23.49 21.18 24.02
CA GLU A 235 -22.61 20.96 25.17
C GLU A 235 -21.18 21.35 24.80
N ARG A 236 -20.55 22.22 25.61
CA ARG A 236 -19.26 22.85 25.31
C ARG A 236 -18.17 21.87 24.87
N ILE A 237 -17.99 20.76 25.58
CA ILE A 237 -16.94 19.78 25.26
C ILE A 237 -17.26 19.03 23.96
N ASP A 238 -18.50 18.58 23.77
CA ASP A 238 -18.91 17.91 22.54
C ASP A 238 -18.74 18.84 21.33
N LEU A 239 -19.14 20.10 21.47
CA LEU A 239 -18.97 21.15 20.45
C LEU A 239 -17.49 21.36 20.11
N LEU A 240 -16.62 21.54 21.10
CA LEU A 240 -15.17 21.69 20.90
C LEU A 240 -14.56 20.50 20.17
N VAL A 241 -14.93 19.28 20.57
CA VAL A 241 -14.40 18.05 19.98
C VAL A 241 -14.85 17.92 18.52
N ARG A 242 -16.14 18.15 18.24
CA ARG A 242 -16.70 18.08 16.88
C ARG A 242 -16.10 19.15 15.96
N LEU A 243 -16.08 20.41 16.39
CA LEU A 243 -15.46 21.50 15.63
C LEU A 243 -13.96 21.29 15.44
N GLY A 244 -13.26 20.82 16.48
CA GLY A 244 -11.84 20.52 16.40
C GLY A 244 -11.52 19.41 15.42
N LEU A 245 -12.32 18.34 15.38
CA LEU A 245 -12.16 17.26 14.42
C LEU A 245 -12.41 17.77 13.01
N LEU A 246 -13.47 18.56 12.83
CA LEU A 246 -13.83 19.16 11.56
C LEU A 246 -12.68 20.04 11.02
N LYS A 247 -12.11 20.92 11.84
CA LYS A 247 -10.97 21.76 11.45
C LYS A 247 -9.72 20.94 11.11
N ILE A 248 -9.42 19.89 11.87
CA ILE A 248 -8.27 19.01 11.64
C ILE A 248 -8.36 18.32 10.28
N VAL A 249 -9.53 17.74 9.94
CA VAL A 249 -9.68 17.00 8.67
C VAL A 249 -9.86 17.91 7.45
N ASN A 250 -10.25 19.17 7.65
CA ASN A 250 -10.29 20.17 6.58
C ASN A 250 -8.93 20.88 6.37
N GLY A 251 -7.91 20.53 7.15
CA GLY A 251 -6.55 21.04 6.95
C GLY A 251 -5.97 20.63 5.59
N VAL A 252 -5.23 21.54 4.95
CA VAL A 252 -4.54 21.29 3.66
C VAL A 252 -3.34 20.35 3.84
N SER A 253 -2.69 20.40 5.00
CA SER A 253 -1.57 19.51 5.33
C SER A 253 -2.08 18.14 5.75
N GLY A 254 -1.51 17.08 5.18
CA GLY A 254 -1.86 15.70 5.53
C GLY A 254 -1.61 15.41 7.01
N LEU A 255 -2.57 14.78 7.69
CA LEU A 255 -2.48 14.48 9.12
C LEU A 255 -1.28 13.59 9.44
N THR A 256 -0.47 13.93 10.44
CA THR A 256 0.64 13.09 10.89
C THR A 256 0.44 12.66 12.34
N LYS A 257 1.28 11.73 12.83
CA LYS A 257 1.28 11.33 14.24
C LYS A 257 1.72 12.46 15.18
N GLU A 258 2.42 13.47 14.65
CA GLU A 258 2.98 14.57 15.42
C GLU A 258 1.97 15.70 15.64
N THR A 259 1.01 15.85 14.73
CA THR A 259 0.01 16.93 14.76
C THR A 259 -1.36 16.48 15.30
N LEU A 260 -1.59 15.17 15.40
CA LEU A 260 -2.88 14.64 15.83
C LEU A 260 -3.00 14.69 17.37
N PRO A 261 -4.16 15.02 17.96
CA PRO A 261 -4.33 14.94 19.39
C PRO A 261 -4.20 13.51 19.91
N GLU A 262 -3.67 13.33 21.12
CA GLU A 262 -3.36 12.02 21.70
C GLU A 262 -4.59 11.09 21.76
N THR A 263 -5.78 11.65 21.99
CA THR A 263 -7.07 10.91 22.01
C THR A 263 -7.44 10.27 20.68
N PHE A 264 -6.90 10.77 19.57
CA PHE A 264 -7.22 10.30 18.23
C PHE A 264 -6.12 9.43 17.61
N MET A 265 -5.04 9.10 18.33
CA MET A 265 -3.92 8.30 17.80
C MET A 265 -4.35 6.97 17.18
N LEU A 266 -5.35 6.31 17.76
CA LEU A 266 -5.91 5.06 17.23
C LEU A 266 -6.75 5.25 15.95
N ASN A 267 -7.23 6.48 15.72
CA ASN A 267 -8.09 6.85 14.60
C ASN A 267 -7.33 7.53 13.45
N LEU A 268 -5.99 7.64 13.49
CA LEU A 268 -5.20 8.35 12.46
C LEU A 268 -5.52 7.89 11.03
N SER A 269 -5.61 6.58 10.79
CA SER A 269 -5.91 6.05 9.46
C SER A 269 -7.33 6.40 8.99
N ARG A 270 -8.30 6.36 9.91
CA ARG A 270 -9.70 6.71 9.64
C ARG A 270 -9.84 8.20 9.33
N LEU A 271 -9.20 9.06 10.12
CA LEU A 271 -9.21 10.50 9.91
C LEU A 271 -8.46 10.91 8.63
N ARG A 272 -7.35 10.23 8.30
CA ARG A 272 -6.69 10.41 7.00
C ARG A 272 -7.58 10.01 5.82
N ALA A 273 -8.36 8.93 5.95
CA ALA A 273 -9.31 8.55 4.92
C ALA A 273 -10.39 9.63 4.74
N VAL A 274 -10.94 10.17 5.84
CA VAL A 274 -11.88 11.29 5.78
C VAL A 274 -11.25 12.53 5.14
N GLN A 275 -10.04 12.92 5.55
CA GLN A 275 -9.32 14.04 4.94
C GLN A 275 -9.11 13.83 3.43
N ALA A 276 -8.71 12.62 3.01
CA ALA A 276 -8.56 12.29 1.59
C ALA A 276 -9.90 12.42 0.83
N GLU A 277 -11.01 11.97 1.43
CA GLU A 277 -12.33 12.14 0.82
C GLU A 277 -12.74 13.61 0.70
N ILE A 278 -12.44 14.44 1.70
CA ILE A 278 -12.70 15.89 1.64
C ILE A 278 -11.86 16.53 0.51
N GLN A 279 -10.57 16.19 0.41
CA GLN A 279 -9.73 16.70 -0.67
C GLN A 279 -10.24 16.27 -2.06
N LYS A 280 -10.72 15.03 -2.20
CA LYS A 280 -11.39 14.58 -3.43
C LYS A 280 -12.64 15.41 -3.73
N MET A 281 -13.47 15.71 -2.73
CA MET A 281 -14.66 16.57 -2.92
C MET A 281 -14.26 17.95 -3.43
N ILE A 282 -13.25 18.58 -2.84
CA ILE A 282 -12.75 19.90 -3.27
C ILE A 282 -12.28 19.85 -4.73
N VAL A 283 -11.51 18.82 -5.10
CA VAL A 283 -11.02 18.65 -6.48
C VAL A 283 -12.18 18.44 -7.46
N ILE A 284 -13.17 17.60 -7.12
CA ILE A 284 -14.35 17.36 -7.95
C ILE A 284 -15.17 18.64 -8.11
N SER A 285 -15.51 19.30 -7.01
CA SER A 285 -16.26 20.56 -6.98
C SER A 285 -15.59 21.64 -7.82
N THR A 286 -14.28 21.83 -7.67
CA THR A 286 -13.50 22.81 -8.44
C THR A 286 -13.48 22.45 -9.93
N SER A 287 -13.31 21.17 -10.26
CA SER A 287 -13.28 20.70 -11.65
C SER A 287 -14.63 20.89 -12.35
N ILE A 288 -15.73 20.60 -11.67
CA ILE A 288 -17.09 20.81 -12.17
C ILE A 288 -17.39 22.30 -12.33
N LEU A 289 -16.94 23.15 -11.40
CA LEU A 289 -17.05 24.61 -11.53
C LEU A 289 -16.31 25.15 -12.75
N VAL A 290 -15.07 24.71 -12.98
CA VAL A 290 -14.26 25.10 -14.16
C VAL A 290 -14.93 24.62 -15.45
N TYR A 291 -15.48 23.40 -15.46
CA TYR A 291 -16.17 22.87 -16.62
C TYR A 291 -17.51 23.57 -16.92
N ARG A 292 -18.30 23.86 -15.89
CA ARG A 292 -19.51 24.69 -16.00
C ARG A 292 -19.18 26.05 -16.60
N GLN A 293 -18.09 26.66 -16.13
CA GLN A 293 -17.53 27.89 -16.67
C GLN A 293 -17.29 27.80 -18.18
N SER A 294 -16.60 26.74 -18.59
CA SER A 294 -16.23 26.50 -19.98
C SER A 294 -17.45 26.29 -20.87
N LEU A 295 -18.44 25.52 -20.42
CA LEU A 295 -19.71 25.32 -21.15
C LEU A 295 -20.48 26.64 -21.34
N LEU A 296 -20.51 27.49 -20.31
CA LEU A 296 -21.18 28.79 -20.36
C LEU A 296 -20.50 29.77 -21.32
N MET A 297 -19.16 29.78 -21.37
CA MET A 297 -18.43 30.64 -22.31
C MET A 297 -18.68 30.26 -23.77
N GLU A 298 -18.85 28.97 -24.05
CA GLU A 298 -19.02 28.45 -25.41
C GLU A 298 -20.49 28.46 -25.89
N ARG A 299 -21.44 28.83 -25.02
CA ARG A 299 -22.89 28.68 -25.26
C ARG A 299 -23.25 27.25 -25.75
N ALA A 300 -22.54 26.25 -25.22
CA ALA A 300 -22.59 24.88 -25.72
C ALA A 300 -23.87 24.12 -25.33
N VAL A 301 -24.73 24.71 -24.49
CA VAL A 301 -25.91 24.04 -23.93
C VAL A 301 -27.15 24.92 -24.09
N ASN A 302 -28.26 24.29 -24.48
CA ASN A 302 -29.52 24.98 -24.79
C ASN A 302 -30.47 25.08 -23.59
N SER A 303 -30.24 24.30 -22.53
CA SER A 303 -31.05 24.29 -21.30
C SER A 303 -30.23 24.11 -20.01
N ILE A 304 -30.68 24.70 -18.91
CA ILE A 304 -30.08 24.54 -17.57
C ILE A 304 -30.16 23.08 -17.12
N ALA A 305 -31.28 22.39 -17.38
CA ALA A 305 -31.46 21.00 -16.98
C ALA A 305 -30.51 20.04 -17.73
N GLU A 306 -30.27 20.32 -19.00
CA GLU A 306 -29.30 19.58 -19.83
C GLU A 306 -27.87 19.77 -19.28
N MET A 307 -27.52 21.00 -18.88
CA MET A 307 -26.23 21.29 -18.26
C MET A 307 -26.04 20.51 -16.96
N GLU A 308 -27.00 20.56 -16.04
CA GLU A 308 -26.92 19.86 -14.75
C GLU A 308 -26.82 18.33 -14.93
N SER A 309 -27.52 17.76 -15.93
CA SER A 309 -27.41 16.34 -16.27
C SER A 309 -26.00 15.98 -16.73
N ILE A 310 -25.40 16.78 -17.62
CA ILE A 310 -24.03 16.59 -18.10
C ILE A 310 -23.03 16.74 -16.93
N LEU A 311 -23.16 17.78 -16.10
CA LEU A 311 -22.29 18.01 -14.95
C LEU A 311 -22.35 16.83 -13.96
N SER A 312 -23.55 16.31 -13.70
CA SER A 312 -23.75 15.13 -12.85
C SER A 312 -23.08 13.87 -13.43
N GLU A 313 -23.22 13.63 -14.73
CA GLU A 313 -22.53 12.52 -15.41
C GLU A 313 -21.00 12.63 -15.30
N ARG A 314 -20.46 13.85 -15.53
CA ARG A 314 -19.01 14.12 -15.42
C ARG A 314 -18.50 13.98 -13.99
N CYS A 315 -19.28 14.45 -13.01
CA CYS A 315 -18.98 14.29 -11.59
C CYS A 315 -18.84 12.81 -11.23
N ASN A 316 -19.82 11.98 -11.60
CA ASN A 316 -19.78 10.54 -11.34
C ASN A 316 -18.60 9.84 -12.01
N LYS A 317 -18.24 10.23 -13.24
CA LYS A 317 -17.06 9.69 -13.94
C LYS A 317 -15.77 10.09 -13.22
N LEU A 318 -15.62 11.35 -12.82
CA LEU A 318 -14.44 11.83 -12.11
C LEU A 318 -14.28 11.17 -10.75
N SER A 319 -15.36 11.05 -9.96
CA SER A 319 -15.34 10.35 -8.66
C SER A 319 -14.78 8.94 -8.79
N ARG A 320 -15.23 8.18 -9.81
CA ARG A 320 -14.73 6.81 -10.05
C ARG A 320 -13.24 6.75 -10.40
N VAL A 321 -12.71 7.76 -11.07
CA VAL A 321 -11.28 7.81 -11.43
C VAL A 321 -10.45 8.13 -10.18
N LEU A 322 -10.85 9.14 -9.42
CA LEU A 322 -10.19 9.54 -8.17
C LEU A 322 -10.28 8.48 -7.06
N ASP A 323 -11.27 7.58 -7.12
CA ASP A 323 -11.37 6.45 -6.17
C ASP A 323 -10.49 5.25 -6.55
N ARG A 324 -9.98 5.19 -7.79
CA ARG A 324 -9.20 4.05 -8.31
C ARG A 324 -7.71 4.35 -8.47
N VAL A 325 -7.37 5.61 -8.75
CA VAL A 325 -6.01 6.03 -9.11
C VAL A 325 -5.55 7.05 -8.07
N ASP A 326 -4.41 6.77 -7.43
CA ASP A 326 -3.89 7.62 -6.35
C ASP A 326 -3.29 8.94 -6.87
N ASP A 327 -2.67 8.93 -8.06
CA ASP A 327 -1.90 10.05 -8.63
C ASP A 327 -2.51 10.58 -9.94
N VAL A 328 -3.75 11.07 -9.89
CA VAL A 328 -4.43 11.64 -11.08
C VAL A 328 -3.94 13.06 -11.35
N GLY A 329 -3.34 13.28 -12.51
CA GLY A 329 -2.86 14.59 -12.94
C GLY A 329 -3.98 15.55 -13.38
N ILE A 330 -3.69 16.85 -13.41
CA ILE A 330 -4.65 17.91 -13.82
C ILE A 330 -5.13 17.67 -15.26
N GLU A 331 -4.23 17.24 -16.15
CA GLU A 331 -4.54 16.94 -17.55
C GLU A 331 -5.54 15.78 -17.68
N GLU A 332 -5.39 14.74 -16.85
CA GLU A 332 -6.28 13.58 -16.81
C GLU A 332 -7.64 13.97 -16.23
N ILE A 333 -7.68 14.76 -15.15
CA ILE A 333 -8.93 15.29 -14.58
C ILE A 333 -9.70 16.07 -15.65
N VAL A 334 -9.03 16.98 -16.36
CA VAL A 334 -9.65 17.78 -17.42
C VAL A 334 -10.11 16.91 -18.58
N GLN A 335 -9.37 15.85 -18.91
CA GLN A 335 -9.78 14.88 -19.93
C GLN A 335 -11.10 14.19 -19.57
N VAL A 336 -11.21 13.67 -18.35
CA VAL A 336 -12.41 12.98 -17.86
C VAL A 336 -13.62 13.92 -17.82
N VAL A 337 -13.42 15.12 -17.26
CA VAL A 337 -14.49 16.12 -17.07
C VAL A 337 -14.91 16.75 -18.40
N GLY A 338 -13.96 17.09 -19.26
CA GLY A 338 -14.23 17.66 -20.58
C GLY A 338 -14.78 16.65 -21.59
N GLY A 339 -14.58 15.35 -21.35
CA GLY A 339 -14.98 14.29 -22.27
C GLY A 339 -14.17 14.24 -23.55
N PHE A 340 -12.91 14.67 -23.49
CA PHE A 340 -12.00 14.68 -24.62
C PHE A 340 -11.59 13.24 -24.97
N SER A 341 -11.57 12.92 -26.26
CA SER A 341 -11.10 11.61 -26.74
C SER A 341 -9.59 11.49 -26.53
N GLN A 342 -9.10 10.25 -26.39
CA GLN A 342 -7.67 9.99 -26.33
C GLN A 342 -6.97 10.33 -27.66
N ASP A 343 -7.74 10.36 -28.76
CA ASP A 343 -7.27 10.68 -30.13
C ASP A 343 -7.37 12.17 -30.48
N ASP A 344 -7.88 13.02 -29.56
CA ASP A 344 -7.89 14.47 -29.73
C ASP A 344 -6.46 14.98 -29.63
N ASN A 345 -5.77 15.07 -30.78
CA ASN A 345 -4.42 15.59 -30.99
C ASN A 345 -3.96 16.52 -29.85
N GLU A 346 -3.06 16.02 -28.99
CA GLU A 346 -2.71 16.57 -27.67
C GLU A 346 -2.30 18.05 -27.64
N LYS A 347 -2.01 18.65 -28.80
CA LYS A 347 -1.51 20.03 -28.94
C LYS A 347 -2.55 21.09 -29.36
N HIS A 348 -3.78 20.73 -29.73
CA HIS A 348 -4.68 21.69 -30.40
C HIS A 348 -6.10 21.84 -29.85
N ASN A 349 -6.43 21.34 -28.66
CA ASN A 349 -7.71 21.67 -28.04
C ASN A 349 -7.56 22.90 -27.09
N PRO A 350 -7.89 24.13 -27.54
CA PRO A 350 -7.74 25.34 -26.72
C PRO A 350 -8.60 25.28 -25.45
N ARG A 351 -9.75 24.58 -25.50
CA ARG A 351 -10.63 24.38 -24.34
C ARG A 351 -9.96 23.52 -23.28
N LYS A 352 -9.37 22.38 -23.65
CA LYS A 352 -8.62 21.50 -22.74
C LYS A 352 -7.49 22.27 -22.05
N LEU A 353 -6.74 23.08 -22.80
CA LEU A 353 -5.63 23.88 -22.26
C LEU A 353 -6.10 24.97 -21.30
N VAL A 354 -7.17 25.69 -21.64
CA VAL A 354 -7.75 26.73 -20.77
C VAL A 354 -8.27 26.11 -19.47
N MET A 355 -8.99 24.98 -19.56
CA MET A 355 -9.50 24.27 -18.39
C MET A 355 -8.36 23.79 -17.47
N ALA A 356 -7.29 23.21 -18.03
CA ALA A 356 -6.14 22.76 -17.25
C ALA A 356 -5.46 23.91 -16.51
N ARG A 357 -5.25 25.05 -17.18
CA ARG A 357 -4.68 26.24 -16.53
C ARG A 357 -5.59 26.81 -15.45
N MET A 358 -6.90 26.87 -15.70
CA MET A 358 -7.87 27.35 -14.72
C MET A 358 -7.90 26.44 -13.50
N LEU A 359 -7.96 25.12 -13.71
CA LEU A 359 -7.97 24.14 -12.62
C LEU A 359 -6.66 24.19 -11.81
N ALA A 360 -5.51 24.23 -12.50
CA ALA A 360 -4.20 24.33 -11.85
C ALA A 360 -4.07 25.59 -10.98
N LYS A 361 -4.65 26.71 -11.42
CA LYS A 361 -4.66 27.95 -10.64
C LYS A 361 -5.65 27.87 -9.48
N SER A 362 -6.87 27.37 -9.72
CA SER A 362 -7.94 27.29 -8.74
C SER A 362 -7.71 26.27 -7.62
N LEU A 363 -6.72 25.38 -7.75
CA LEU A 363 -6.31 24.45 -6.71
C LEU A 363 -5.08 24.92 -5.91
N GLN A 364 -4.52 26.11 -6.21
CA GLN A 364 -3.40 26.66 -5.47
C GLN A 364 -3.85 27.25 -4.13
N ALA A 365 -3.00 27.13 -3.11
CA ALA A 365 -3.23 27.72 -1.80
C ALA A 365 -3.39 29.25 -1.92
N GLY A 366 -4.44 29.80 -1.30
CA GLY A 366 -4.77 31.23 -1.35
C GLY A 366 -5.52 31.68 -2.61
N ASP A 367 -5.84 30.78 -3.56
CA ASP A 367 -6.74 31.12 -4.66
C ASP A 367 -8.18 31.29 -4.13
N PRO A 368 -8.90 32.36 -4.50
CA PRO A 368 -10.25 32.61 -3.99
C PRO A 368 -11.27 31.54 -4.39
N VAL A 369 -11.03 30.80 -5.48
CA VAL A 369 -11.89 29.68 -5.86
C VAL A 369 -11.69 28.52 -4.91
N PHE A 370 -10.44 28.18 -4.58
CA PHE A 370 -10.11 27.17 -3.59
C PHE A 370 -10.76 27.49 -2.24
N GLU A 371 -10.57 28.70 -1.74
CA GLU A 371 -11.15 29.13 -0.45
C GLU A 371 -12.68 29.07 -0.44
N LYS A 372 -13.32 29.47 -1.55
CA LYS A 372 -14.78 29.41 -1.67
C LYS A 372 -15.30 27.96 -1.68
N VAL A 373 -14.64 27.06 -2.39
CA VAL A 373 -15.01 25.64 -2.47
C VAL A 373 -14.74 24.95 -1.14
N SER A 374 -13.54 25.11 -0.59
CA SER A 374 -13.14 24.59 0.72
C SER A 374 -14.10 25.04 1.82
N ARG A 375 -14.48 26.33 1.85
CA ARG A 375 -15.47 26.84 2.81
C ARG A 375 -16.86 26.24 2.61
N ALA A 376 -17.30 26.05 1.37
CA ALA A 376 -18.60 25.42 1.09
C ALA A 376 -18.62 23.95 1.55
N ASP A 377 -17.56 23.19 1.30
CA ASP A 377 -17.41 21.80 1.75
C ASP A 377 -17.31 21.73 3.29
N TYR A 378 -16.56 22.65 3.93
CA TYR A 378 -16.50 22.76 5.39
C TYR A 378 -17.88 23.03 6.00
N LEU A 379 -18.65 24.00 5.47
CA LEU A 379 -20.00 24.31 5.94
C LEU A 379 -20.97 23.14 5.71
N ALA A 380 -20.79 22.41 4.60
CA ALA A 380 -21.59 21.25 4.29
C ALA A 380 -21.36 20.10 5.29
N LEU A 381 -20.11 19.86 5.66
CA LEU A 381 -19.73 18.93 6.72
C LEU A 381 -20.21 19.41 8.09
N ARG A 382 -20.04 20.71 8.41
CA ARG A 382 -20.48 21.32 9.68
C ARG A 382 -21.98 21.12 9.91
N GLY A 383 -22.80 21.26 8.87
CA GLY A 383 -24.25 21.05 8.93
C GLY A 383 -24.65 19.67 9.43
N ILE A 384 -23.85 18.64 9.11
CA ILE A 384 -24.09 17.25 9.50
C ILE A 384 -23.39 16.93 10.82
N VAL A 385 -22.14 17.37 10.99
CA VAL A 385 -21.34 17.11 12.20
C VAL A 385 -21.95 17.73 13.44
N LEU A 386 -22.50 18.95 13.35
CA LEU A 386 -23.16 19.64 14.46
C LEU A 386 -24.67 19.37 14.52
N GLY A 387 -25.29 19.04 13.39
CA GLY A 387 -26.68 18.62 13.35
C GLY A 387 -26.81 17.11 13.55
N ASP A 388 -27.69 16.53 12.74
CA ASP A 388 -27.85 15.10 12.54
C ASP A 388 -27.52 14.71 11.08
N SER A 389 -27.29 13.43 10.81
CA SER A 389 -27.36 12.87 9.44
C SER A 389 -28.80 12.84 8.88
N GLY A 390 -29.75 13.32 9.68
CA GLY A 390 -31.16 13.42 9.36
C GLY A 390 -31.48 14.49 8.30
N PRO A 391 -32.78 14.73 8.07
CA PRO A 391 -33.25 15.57 6.97
C PRO A 391 -32.74 17.01 7.07
N CYS A 392 -32.60 17.55 8.29
CA CYS A 392 -32.15 18.93 8.53
C CYS A 392 -30.67 19.11 8.19
N GLY A 393 -29.78 18.28 8.74
CA GLY A 393 -28.34 18.37 8.46
C GLY A 393 -28.02 18.13 6.99
N ARG A 394 -28.69 17.15 6.36
CA ARG A 394 -28.59 16.91 4.91
C ARG A 394 -29.01 18.11 4.08
N LYS A 395 -30.12 18.76 4.41
CA LYS A 395 -30.61 19.95 3.71
C LYS A 395 -29.65 21.15 3.88
N LEU A 396 -29.08 21.35 5.06
CA LEU A 396 -28.03 22.36 5.30
C LEU A 396 -26.76 22.09 4.48
N SER A 397 -26.39 20.82 4.36
CA SER A 397 -25.29 20.37 3.52
C SER A 397 -25.54 20.72 2.05
N GLU A 398 -26.70 20.36 1.51
CA GLU A 398 -27.10 20.69 0.14
C GLU A 398 -27.13 22.20 -0.11
N MET A 399 -27.62 23.00 0.85
CA MET A 399 -27.63 24.47 0.76
C MET A 399 -26.23 25.05 0.65
N SER A 400 -25.25 24.46 1.34
CA SER A 400 -23.84 24.89 1.32
C SER A 400 -23.14 24.48 0.01
N LEU A 401 -23.48 23.32 -0.56
CA LEU A 401 -22.91 22.82 -1.82
C LEU A 401 -23.57 23.42 -3.08
N ARG A 402 -24.81 23.91 -2.99
CA ARG A 402 -25.56 24.47 -4.14
C ARG A 402 -24.85 25.66 -4.81
N PRO A 403 -24.28 26.65 -4.08
CA PRO A 403 -23.54 27.77 -4.67
C PRO A 403 -22.24 27.39 -5.39
N ILE A 404 -21.78 26.14 -5.26
CA ILE A 404 -20.63 25.61 -6.01
C ILE A 404 -21.04 24.52 -7.02
N GLY A 405 -22.35 24.25 -7.17
CA GLY A 405 -22.86 23.22 -8.08
C GLY A 405 -22.50 21.79 -7.67
N ALA A 406 -22.18 21.57 -6.39
CA ALA A 406 -21.65 20.31 -5.88
C ALA A 406 -22.68 19.48 -5.10
N VAL A 407 -23.98 19.76 -5.26
CA VAL A 407 -25.06 19.05 -4.53
C VAL A 407 -24.99 17.53 -4.70
N MET A 408 -24.51 17.05 -5.86
CA MET A 408 -24.30 15.63 -6.14
C MET A 408 -23.31 14.93 -5.18
N LEU A 409 -22.48 15.69 -4.46
CA LEU A 409 -21.53 15.18 -3.48
C LEU A 409 -22.12 15.04 -2.08
N ALA A 410 -23.39 15.42 -1.84
CA ALA A 410 -24.01 15.41 -0.53
C ALA A 410 -23.90 14.05 0.18
N GLU A 411 -24.10 12.93 -0.50
CA GLU A 411 -23.94 11.59 0.10
C GLU A 411 -22.50 11.31 0.55
N ARG A 412 -21.51 11.80 -0.20
CA ARG A 412 -20.09 11.64 0.19
C ARG A 412 -19.79 12.51 1.42
N VAL A 413 -20.39 13.71 1.50
CA VAL A 413 -20.29 14.60 2.66
C VAL A 413 -20.93 13.95 3.90
N VAL A 414 -22.11 13.34 3.76
CA VAL A 414 -22.79 12.59 4.84
C VAL A 414 -21.89 11.46 5.35
N ALA A 415 -21.40 10.59 4.46
CA ALA A 415 -20.55 9.47 4.85
C ALA A 415 -19.25 9.91 5.55
N ALA A 416 -18.63 11.00 5.08
CA ALA A 416 -17.45 11.57 5.74
C ALA A 416 -17.77 12.15 7.12
N ALA A 417 -18.90 12.87 7.24
CA ALA A 417 -19.34 13.48 8.49
C ALA A 417 -19.74 12.43 9.55
N GLU A 418 -20.42 11.34 9.17
CA GLU A 418 -20.79 10.25 10.09
C GLU A 418 -19.55 9.65 10.77
N VAL A 419 -18.43 9.49 10.04
CA VAL A 419 -17.17 9.02 10.62
C VAL A 419 -16.66 10.00 11.68
N LEU A 420 -16.80 11.31 11.46
CA LEU A 420 -16.39 12.35 12.41
C LEU A 420 -17.32 12.39 13.63
N VAL A 421 -18.64 12.27 13.43
CA VAL A 421 -19.63 12.22 14.53
C VAL A 421 -19.36 11.02 15.42
N LEU A 422 -19.14 9.84 14.84
CA LEU A 422 -18.78 8.63 15.59
C LEU A 422 -17.43 8.78 16.32
N ALA A 423 -16.43 9.39 15.67
CA ALA A 423 -15.14 9.65 16.31
C ALA A 423 -15.27 10.61 17.50
N ALA A 424 -16.07 11.67 17.36
CA ALA A 424 -16.35 12.62 18.43
C ALA A 424 -17.08 11.94 19.59
N ALA A 425 -18.17 11.22 19.31
CA ALA A 425 -18.97 10.54 20.33
C ALA A 425 -18.16 9.52 21.14
N VAL A 426 -17.34 8.69 20.47
CA VAL A 426 -16.44 7.76 21.16
C VAL A 426 -15.38 8.50 21.96
N SER A 427 -14.80 9.58 21.40
CA SER A 427 -13.76 10.33 22.09
C SER A 427 -14.30 11.02 23.35
N THR A 428 -15.45 11.67 23.27
CA THR A 428 -16.14 12.26 24.42
C THR A 428 -16.49 11.16 25.43
N GLY A 429 -17.07 10.02 24.99
CA GLY A 429 -17.40 8.92 25.89
C GLY A 429 -16.20 8.33 26.65
N VAL A 430 -15.04 8.24 26.02
CA VAL A 430 -13.82 7.69 26.66
C VAL A 430 -13.10 8.75 27.49
N HIS A 431 -12.90 9.94 26.91
CA HIS A 431 -11.93 10.93 27.37
C HIS A 431 -12.54 12.16 28.07
N LEU A 432 -13.86 12.18 28.32
CA LEU A 432 -14.55 13.29 28.99
C LEU A 432 -13.83 13.84 30.23
N PRO A 433 -13.33 13.02 31.18
CA PRO A 433 -12.64 13.55 32.37
C PRO A 433 -11.43 14.43 32.01
N TRP A 434 -10.58 14.00 31.09
CA TRP A 434 -9.42 14.78 30.63
C TRP A 434 -9.86 16.05 29.90
N TYR A 435 -10.92 15.99 29.09
CA TYR A 435 -11.44 17.18 28.41
C TYR A 435 -11.95 18.22 29.40
N ILE A 436 -12.71 17.82 30.43
CA ILE A 436 -13.18 18.74 31.49
C ILE A 436 -11.99 19.44 32.12
N THR A 437 -11.01 18.67 32.61
CA THR A 437 -9.82 19.24 33.28
C THR A 437 -9.04 20.19 32.38
N LEU A 438 -8.87 19.85 31.10
CA LEU A 438 -8.18 20.72 30.16
C LEU A 438 -8.98 22.00 29.87
N THR A 439 -10.29 21.90 29.64
CA THR A 439 -11.14 23.05 29.32
C THR A 439 -11.37 24.00 30.49
N ASP A 440 -11.29 23.51 31.73
CA ASP A 440 -11.38 24.33 32.95
C ASP A 440 -10.09 25.12 33.21
N ASN A 441 -8.95 24.59 32.74
CA ASN A 441 -7.63 25.21 32.87
C ASN A 441 -7.26 26.16 31.72
N MET A 442 -8.09 26.20 30.67
CA MET A 442 -7.97 27.13 29.53
C MET A 442 -8.79 28.38 29.78
#